data_AF-A0A150IXM1-F1
#
_entry.id   AF-A0A150IXM1-F1
#
_cell.length_a   1.000
_cell.length_b   1.000
_cell.length_c   1.000
_cell.angle_alpha   90.00
_cell.angle_beta   90.00
_cell.angle_gamma   90.00
#
_symmetry.space_group_name_H-M   'P 1'
#
loop_
_entity.id
_entity.type
_entity.pdbx_description
1 polymer ?
#
loop_
_entity_poly.entity_id
_entity_poly.type
_entity_poly.pdbx_seq_one_letter_code
_entity_poly.pdbx_strand_id
1 'polypeptide(L)'
;MYNNTKKEEAAFTLKTLLRNVIGLISPYTPHITEEIYNELFSDEGAKSIHLTEYPSFEFYDSDAFEKGEILKDITVAIRRYKSDLKMPLNSPIKGAIVYTEKNIEEISEDISKSMNISNLELKNGKPDIDEKIIEVIPRYDIIGPKFGKDVQKVKTLLRDNISSIEEKGQITIDGFGLTRDYVERVEREFFKSGKKVDVIKDKNFIVEIL
;
A
#
# COMPACT_ATOMS: atom_id res chain seq x y z
N MET A 1 -23.75 4.40 -2.52
CA MET A 1 -23.40 4.75 -3.92
C MET A 1 -23.00 6.22 -3.95
N TYR A 2 -21.98 6.62 -4.70
CA TYR A 2 -21.60 8.04 -4.85
C TYR A 2 -22.78 8.87 -5.40
N ASN A 3 -22.88 10.14 -4.99
CA ASN A 3 -23.88 11.08 -5.52
C ASN A 3 -23.65 11.31 -7.02
N ASN A 4 -24.71 11.75 -7.73
CA ASN A 4 -24.71 11.83 -9.20
C ASN A 4 -23.57 12.72 -9.74
N THR A 5 -23.28 13.83 -9.06
CA THR A 5 -22.20 14.77 -9.39
C THR A 5 -20.81 14.11 -9.36
N LYS A 6 -20.48 13.35 -8.30
CA LYS A 6 -19.19 12.64 -8.20
C LYS A 6 -19.00 11.61 -9.33
N LYS A 7 -20.11 11.02 -9.83
CA LYS A 7 -20.04 10.08 -10.97
C LYS A 7 -19.74 10.80 -12.27
N GLU A 8 -20.34 11.96 -12.50
CA GLU A 8 -20.12 12.79 -13.68
C GLU A 8 -18.68 13.33 -13.71
N GLU A 9 -18.17 13.81 -12.57
CA GLU A 9 -16.77 14.26 -12.42
C GLU A 9 -15.77 13.12 -12.66
N ALA A 10 -16.04 11.94 -12.11
CA ALA A 10 -15.21 10.76 -12.34
C ALA A 10 -15.24 10.31 -13.80
N ALA A 11 -16.43 10.34 -14.44
CA ALA A 11 -16.57 9.99 -15.86
C ALA A 11 -15.84 11.00 -16.76
N PHE A 12 -15.92 12.30 -16.45
CA PHE A 12 -15.17 13.34 -17.15
C PHE A 12 -13.66 13.13 -17.04
N THR A 13 -13.17 12.87 -15.81
CA THR A 13 -11.76 12.60 -15.55
C THR A 13 -11.29 11.35 -16.31
N LEU A 14 -12.09 10.28 -16.30
CA LEU A 14 -11.79 9.04 -17.02
C LEU A 14 -11.78 9.23 -18.53
N LYS A 15 -12.76 9.97 -19.09
CA LYS A 15 -12.82 10.31 -20.52
C LYS A 15 -11.57 11.09 -20.93
N THR A 16 -11.18 12.10 -20.15
CA THR A 16 -9.98 12.91 -20.39
C THR A 16 -8.69 12.08 -20.29
N LEU A 17 -8.56 11.26 -19.26
CA LEU A 17 -7.41 10.38 -19.08
C LEU A 17 -7.28 9.40 -20.25
N LEU A 18 -8.36 8.69 -20.59
CA LEU A 18 -8.37 7.73 -21.68
C LEU A 18 -7.97 8.41 -22.99
N ARG A 19 -8.52 9.60 -23.27
CA ARG A 19 -8.21 10.39 -24.47
C ARG A 19 -6.72 10.71 -24.60
N ASN A 20 -6.10 11.11 -23.50
CA ASN A 20 -4.67 11.42 -23.47
C ASN A 20 -3.83 10.15 -23.60
N VAL A 21 -4.19 9.06 -22.92
CA VAL A 21 -3.48 7.78 -23.01
C VAL A 21 -3.48 7.26 -24.45
N ILE A 22 -4.65 7.25 -25.13
CA ILE A 22 -4.70 6.81 -26.54
C ILE A 22 -3.89 7.73 -27.46
N GLY A 23 -3.86 9.05 -27.18
CA GLY A 23 -3.03 9.99 -27.93
C GLY A 23 -1.53 9.70 -27.80
N LEU A 24 -1.07 9.49 -26.56
CA LEU A 24 0.33 9.17 -26.24
C LEU A 24 0.80 7.87 -26.90
N ILE A 25 -0.06 6.83 -26.93
CA ILE A 25 0.31 5.53 -27.49
C ILE A 25 0.01 5.41 -28.99
N SER A 26 -0.72 6.36 -29.59
CA SER A 26 -1.12 6.32 -31.00
C SER A 26 0.03 6.14 -32.00
N PRO A 27 1.25 6.68 -31.79
CA PRO A 27 2.36 6.42 -32.72
C PRO A 27 2.84 4.95 -32.71
N TYR A 28 2.55 4.20 -31.63
CA TYR A 28 2.97 2.81 -31.46
C TYR A 28 1.86 1.81 -31.79
N THR A 29 0.61 2.17 -31.50
CA THR A 29 -0.56 1.29 -31.67
C THR A 29 -1.68 1.98 -32.47
N PRO A 30 -1.44 2.33 -33.75
CA PRO A 30 -2.32 3.21 -34.53
C PRO A 30 -3.73 2.63 -34.73
N HIS A 31 -3.85 1.35 -35.07
CA HIS A 31 -5.16 0.77 -35.40
C HIS A 31 -6.12 0.73 -34.21
N ILE A 32 -5.64 0.30 -33.03
CA ILE A 32 -6.49 0.22 -31.83
C ILE A 32 -6.83 1.60 -31.29
N THR A 33 -5.90 2.55 -31.34
CA THR A 33 -6.15 3.92 -30.89
C THR A 33 -7.10 4.65 -31.81
N GLU A 34 -7.04 4.41 -33.12
CA GLU A 34 -7.99 4.93 -34.10
C GLU A 34 -9.40 4.35 -33.89
N GLU A 35 -9.53 3.05 -33.63
CA GLU A 35 -10.82 2.43 -33.32
C GLU A 35 -11.45 3.01 -32.05
N ILE A 36 -10.68 3.09 -30.96
CA ILE A 36 -11.14 3.67 -29.69
C ILE A 36 -11.50 5.15 -29.87
N TYR A 37 -10.69 5.91 -30.62
CA TYR A 37 -10.94 7.32 -30.91
C TYR A 37 -12.27 7.53 -31.64
N ASN A 38 -12.51 6.77 -32.70
CA ASN A 38 -13.73 6.90 -33.49
C ASN A 38 -14.99 6.52 -32.69
N GLU A 39 -14.91 5.49 -31.85
CA GLU A 39 -16.05 5.05 -31.03
C GLU A 39 -16.40 6.03 -29.90
N LEU A 40 -15.39 6.63 -29.24
CA LEU A 40 -15.60 7.37 -27.99
C LEU A 40 -15.37 8.89 -28.08
N PHE A 41 -14.72 9.37 -29.14
CA PHE A 41 -14.19 10.74 -29.25
C PHE A 41 -14.41 11.35 -30.65
N SER A 42 -15.22 10.73 -31.52
CA SER A 42 -15.52 11.27 -32.86
C SER A 42 -16.26 12.61 -32.85
N ASP A 43 -16.80 13.02 -31.69
CA ASP A 43 -17.42 14.31 -31.44
C ASP A 43 -16.40 15.47 -31.26
N GLU A 44 -15.10 15.18 -31.11
CA GLU A 44 -14.05 16.20 -30.97
C GLU A 44 -13.75 16.96 -32.29
N GLY A 45 -14.32 16.53 -33.41
CA GLY A 45 -14.24 17.23 -34.70
C GLY A 45 -13.05 16.84 -35.59
N ALA A 46 -12.02 16.18 -35.06
CA ALA A 46 -10.98 15.56 -35.89
C ALA A 46 -11.46 14.19 -36.41
N LYS A 47 -11.07 13.84 -37.64
CA LYS A 47 -11.48 12.57 -38.28
C LYS A 47 -10.66 11.35 -37.89
N SER A 48 -9.54 11.56 -37.20
CA SER A 48 -8.59 10.53 -36.81
C SER A 48 -7.76 11.06 -35.65
N ILE A 49 -7.37 10.17 -34.74
CA ILE A 49 -6.50 10.52 -33.62
C ILE A 49 -5.14 11.07 -34.09
N HIS A 50 -4.67 10.60 -35.25
CA HIS A 50 -3.40 11.02 -35.84
C HIS A 50 -3.44 12.44 -36.43
N LEU A 51 -4.62 13.04 -36.50
CA LEU A 51 -4.82 14.44 -36.89
C LEU A 51 -5.06 15.34 -35.67
N THR A 52 -5.03 14.79 -34.46
CA THR A 52 -5.21 15.55 -33.23
C THR A 52 -3.88 16.04 -32.68
N GLU A 53 -3.93 17.05 -31.81
CA GLU A 53 -2.73 17.52 -31.13
C GLU A 53 -2.17 16.44 -30.20
N TYR A 54 -0.84 16.35 -30.16
CA TYR A 54 -0.19 15.42 -29.26
C TYR A 54 -0.41 15.87 -27.80
N PRO A 55 -0.77 14.96 -26.87
CA PRO A 55 -1.10 15.35 -25.50
C PRO A 55 0.03 16.13 -24.82
N SER A 56 -0.33 17.27 -24.21
CA SER A 56 0.56 18.10 -23.40
C SER A 56 0.19 18.01 -21.92
N PHE A 57 1.17 18.30 -21.05
CA PHE A 57 0.98 18.30 -19.60
C PHE A 57 1.14 19.72 -19.07
N GLU A 58 0.09 20.29 -18.47
CA GLU A 58 0.10 21.68 -18.00
C GLU A 58 -0.07 21.82 -16.48
N PHE A 59 -0.53 20.77 -15.79
CA PHE A 59 -0.92 20.88 -14.38
C PHE A 59 -0.52 19.67 -13.54
N TYR A 60 0.19 19.93 -12.44
CA TYR A 60 0.53 18.95 -11.41
C TYR A 60 0.05 19.46 -10.05
N ASP A 61 -0.84 18.69 -9.42
CA ASP A 61 -1.27 18.93 -8.04
C ASP A 61 -0.52 17.97 -7.11
N SER A 62 0.44 18.50 -6.37
CA SER A 62 1.24 17.72 -5.43
C SER A 62 0.43 17.20 -4.24
N ASP A 63 -0.56 17.97 -3.77
CA ASP A 63 -1.38 17.58 -2.61
C ASP A 63 -2.30 16.41 -3.00
N ALA A 64 -2.96 16.51 -4.15
CA ALA A 64 -3.77 15.43 -4.69
C ALA A 64 -2.94 14.16 -4.94
N PHE A 65 -1.72 14.31 -5.45
CA PHE A 65 -0.81 13.18 -5.65
C PHE A 65 -0.45 12.49 -4.32
N GLU A 66 -0.08 13.25 -3.29
CA GLU A 66 0.27 12.69 -1.99
C GLU A 66 -0.91 11.99 -1.31
N LYS A 67 -2.13 12.55 -1.41
CA LYS A 67 -3.37 11.93 -0.94
C LYS A 67 -3.65 10.62 -1.70
N GLY A 68 -3.47 10.61 -3.02
CA GLY A 68 -3.61 9.41 -3.84
C GLY A 68 -2.62 8.30 -3.46
N GLU A 69 -1.37 8.66 -3.18
CA GLU A 69 -0.34 7.70 -2.77
C GLU A 69 -0.67 7.05 -1.42
N ILE A 70 -1.05 7.83 -0.39
CA ILE A 70 -1.41 7.24 0.90
C ILE A 70 -2.71 6.42 0.82
N LEU A 71 -3.69 6.84 0.01
CA LEU A 71 -4.91 6.05 -0.28
C LEU A 71 -4.53 4.67 -0.86
N LYS A 72 -3.65 4.67 -1.86
CA LYS A 72 -3.14 3.45 -2.51
C LYS A 72 -2.44 2.56 -1.49
N ASP A 73 -1.52 3.10 -0.71
CA ASP A 73 -0.72 2.32 0.23
C ASP A 73 -1.58 1.68 1.32
N ILE A 74 -2.52 2.43 1.92
CA ILE A 74 -3.49 1.90 2.90
C ILE A 74 -4.34 0.79 2.27
N THR A 75 -4.85 1.00 1.05
CA THR A 75 -5.70 0.03 0.36
C THR A 75 -4.93 -1.26 0.06
N VAL A 76 -3.68 -1.15 -0.40
CA VAL A 76 -2.82 -2.32 -0.66
C VAL A 76 -2.52 -3.07 0.64
N ALA A 77 -2.21 -2.35 1.71
CA ALA A 77 -1.92 -2.94 3.01
C ALA A 77 -3.11 -3.74 3.57
N ILE A 78 -4.32 -3.19 3.51
CA ILE A 78 -5.54 -3.87 3.96
C ILE A 78 -5.91 -5.04 3.04
N ARG A 79 -5.74 -4.92 1.72
CA ARG A 79 -5.93 -6.05 0.78
C ARG A 79 -5.00 -7.20 1.10
N ARG A 80 -3.72 -6.90 1.33
CA ARG A 80 -2.73 -7.91 1.70
C ARG A 80 -3.09 -8.60 3.00
N TYR A 81 -3.50 -7.84 4.03
CA TYR A 81 -4.01 -8.40 5.28
C TYR A 81 -5.16 -9.39 5.05
N LYS A 82 -6.17 -9.03 4.24
CA LYS A 82 -7.26 -9.95 3.89
C LYS A 82 -6.73 -11.20 3.18
N SER A 83 -5.84 -11.04 2.21
CA SER A 83 -5.25 -12.16 1.46
C SER A 83 -4.44 -13.10 2.35
N ASP A 84 -3.63 -12.56 3.27
CA ASP A 84 -2.82 -13.34 4.22
C ASP A 84 -3.72 -14.17 5.16
N LEU A 85 -4.89 -13.65 5.53
CA LEU A 85 -5.93 -14.38 6.28
C LEU A 85 -6.86 -15.23 5.40
N LYS A 86 -6.60 -15.33 4.10
CA LYS A 86 -7.44 -16.02 3.10
C LYS A 86 -8.91 -15.55 3.10
N MET A 87 -9.13 -14.28 3.44
CA MET A 87 -10.43 -13.63 3.41
C MET A 87 -10.75 -13.15 1.99
N PRO A 88 -11.99 -13.30 1.51
CA PRO A 88 -12.43 -12.66 0.27
C PRO A 88 -12.20 -11.13 0.32
N LEU A 89 -11.75 -10.52 -0.78
CA LEU A 89 -11.44 -9.08 -0.78
C LEU A 89 -12.67 -8.20 -0.48
N ASN A 90 -13.86 -8.68 -0.82
CA ASN A 90 -15.14 -8.03 -0.55
C ASN A 90 -15.69 -8.33 0.86
N SER A 91 -15.02 -9.14 1.70
CA SER A 91 -15.52 -9.44 3.04
C SER A 91 -15.56 -8.16 3.89
N PRO A 92 -16.62 -7.94 4.69
CA PRO A 92 -16.70 -6.75 5.53
C PRO A 92 -15.68 -6.78 6.67
N ILE A 93 -15.12 -5.61 7.00
CA ILE A 93 -14.35 -5.34 8.21
C ILE A 93 -15.24 -4.50 9.12
N LYS A 94 -15.45 -4.92 10.38
CA LYS A 94 -16.37 -4.23 11.29
C LYS A 94 -15.89 -2.84 11.68
N GLY A 95 -14.59 -2.71 11.96
CA GLY A 95 -13.97 -1.42 12.19
C GLY A 95 -12.49 -1.42 11.92
N ALA A 96 -11.95 -0.25 11.64
CA ALA A 96 -10.52 -0.02 11.55
C ALA A 96 -10.18 1.38 12.07
N ILE A 97 -9.03 1.52 12.70
CA ILE A 97 -8.48 2.81 13.11
C ILE A 97 -7.18 3.03 12.34
N VAL A 98 -7.11 4.11 11.56
CA VAL A 98 -5.90 4.50 10.83
C VAL A 98 -5.20 5.60 11.60
N TYR A 99 -3.97 5.31 11.98
CA TYR A 99 -3.05 6.22 12.65
C TYR A 99 -2.07 6.77 11.62
N THR A 100 -2.10 8.08 11.36
CA THR A 100 -1.20 8.75 10.39
C THR A 100 -1.01 10.21 10.78
N GLU A 101 0.11 10.81 10.36
CA GLU A 101 0.31 12.27 10.49
C GLU A 101 -0.20 13.04 9.27
N LYS A 102 -0.54 12.34 8.18
CA LYS A 102 -1.08 12.95 6.98
C LYS A 102 -2.58 13.21 7.13
N ASN A 103 -3.04 14.37 6.63
CA ASN A 103 -4.47 14.66 6.49
C ASN A 103 -5.06 13.75 5.41
N ILE A 104 -5.97 12.86 5.80
CA ILE A 104 -6.63 11.89 4.92
C ILE A 104 -8.15 11.88 5.09
N GLU A 105 -8.70 12.91 5.72
CA GLU A 105 -10.12 13.07 5.97
C GLU A 105 -10.93 13.01 4.67
N GLU A 106 -10.45 13.69 3.62
CA GLU A 106 -11.11 13.76 2.30
C GLU A 106 -11.20 12.39 1.61
N ILE A 107 -10.23 11.50 1.83
CA ILE A 107 -10.15 10.18 1.18
C ILE A 107 -10.65 9.04 2.09
N SER A 108 -11.07 9.33 3.32
CA SER A 108 -11.53 8.34 4.29
C SER A 108 -12.74 7.52 3.80
N GLU A 109 -13.66 8.16 3.09
CA GLU A 109 -14.82 7.52 2.47
C GLU A 109 -14.36 6.52 1.39
N ASP A 110 -13.32 6.85 0.63
CA ASP A 110 -12.79 5.99 -0.42
C ASP A 110 -12.06 4.77 0.17
N ILE A 111 -11.30 4.95 1.26
CA ILE A 111 -10.68 3.84 2.01
C ILE A 111 -11.75 2.89 2.53
N SER A 112 -12.74 3.42 3.26
CA SER A 112 -13.79 2.61 3.89
C SER A 112 -14.63 1.83 2.86
N LYS A 113 -15.06 2.48 1.77
CA LYS A 113 -15.83 1.81 0.72
C LYS A 113 -15.01 0.81 -0.08
N SER A 114 -13.80 1.18 -0.50
CA SER A 114 -12.94 0.30 -1.30
C SER A 114 -12.54 -0.97 -0.53
N MET A 115 -12.49 -0.87 0.81
CA MET A 115 -12.12 -1.98 1.68
C MET A 115 -13.26 -2.63 2.45
N ASN A 116 -14.50 -2.20 2.20
CA ASN A 116 -15.70 -2.69 2.88
C ASN A 116 -15.57 -2.62 4.41
N ILE A 117 -15.13 -1.47 4.93
CA ILE A 117 -14.99 -1.20 6.36
C ILE A 117 -16.24 -0.47 6.84
N SER A 118 -16.94 -1.00 7.85
CA SER A 118 -18.17 -0.39 8.35
C SER A 118 -17.91 0.88 9.17
N ASN A 119 -16.87 0.90 9.99
CA ASN A 119 -16.49 2.06 10.81
C ASN A 119 -15.00 2.34 10.67
N LEU A 120 -14.64 3.45 10.04
CA LEU A 120 -13.25 3.90 9.92
C LEU A 120 -13.03 5.10 10.82
N GLU A 121 -12.11 4.99 11.77
CA GLU A 121 -11.63 6.12 12.58
C GLU A 121 -10.26 6.58 12.09
N LEU A 122 -10.04 7.89 12.09
CA LEU A 122 -8.73 8.49 11.82
C LEU A 122 -8.17 9.07 13.12
N LYS A 123 -6.90 8.79 13.40
CA LYS A 123 -6.20 9.33 14.57
C LYS A 123 -4.81 9.82 14.17
N ASN A 124 -4.39 10.92 14.79
CA ASN A 124 -3.02 11.39 14.68
C ASN A 124 -2.12 10.72 15.71
N GLY A 125 -0.84 10.56 15.35
CA GLY A 125 0.19 10.00 16.22
C GLY A 125 0.25 8.48 16.19
N LYS A 126 0.92 7.89 17.19
CA LYS A 126 1.11 6.44 17.30
C LYS A 126 0.07 5.83 18.24
N PRO A 127 -0.45 4.63 17.93
CA PRO A 127 -1.33 3.93 18.85
C PRO A 127 -0.57 3.47 20.10
N ASP A 128 -1.28 3.41 21.22
CA ASP A 128 -0.80 2.76 22.45
C ASP A 128 -0.94 1.25 22.31
N ILE A 129 0.00 0.64 21.57
CA ILE A 129 0.03 -0.78 21.25
C ILE A 129 1.41 -1.34 21.59
N ASP A 130 1.40 -2.39 22.40
CA ASP A 130 2.59 -3.18 22.71
C ASP A 130 2.88 -4.15 21.56
N GLU A 131 4.11 -4.12 21.06
CA GLU A 131 4.58 -5.01 20.01
C GLU A 131 5.39 -6.16 20.63
N LYS A 132 5.00 -7.41 20.35
CA LYS A 132 5.71 -8.61 20.81
C LYS A 132 6.19 -9.45 19.64
N ILE A 133 7.50 -9.71 19.60
CA ILE A 133 8.10 -10.59 18.59
C ILE A 133 7.85 -12.05 18.98
N ILE A 134 7.00 -12.73 18.21
CA ILE A 134 6.67 -14.13 18.41
C ILE A 134 7.80 -14.99 17.90
N GLU A 135 8.20 -14.78 16.64
CA GLU A 135 9.22 -15.56 15.98
C GLU A 135 9.99 -14.71 14.98
N VAL A 136 11.29 -15.00 14.85
CA VAL A 136 12.11 -14.54 13.74
C VAL A 136 12.50 -15.76 12.94
N ILE A 137 12.08 -15.78 11.68
CA ILE A 137 12.39 -16.83 10.69
C ILE A 137 13.67 -16.38 9.97
N PRO A 138 14.81 -17.04 10.22
CA PRO A 138 16.06 -16.67 9.58
C PRO A 138 16.17 -17.25 8.17
N ARG A 139 16.98 -16.60 7.35
CA ARG A 139 17.47 -17.13 6.08
C ARG A 139 18.52 -18.21 6.31
N TYR A 140 18.06 -19.46 6.48
CA TYR A 140 18.93 -20.61 6.74
C TYR A 140 19.94 -20.88 5.62
N ASP A 141 19.64 -20.46 4.40
CA ASP A 141 20.53 -20.53 3.24
C ASP A 141 21.77 -19.62 3.40
N ILE A 142 21.67 -18.52 4.16
CA ILE A 142 22.82 -17.66 4.51
C ILE A 142 23.44 -18.09 5.84
N ILE A 143 22.61 -18.17 6.90
CA ILE A 143 23.14 -18.34 8.25
C ILE A 143 23.70 -19.74 8.49
N GLY A 144 23.19 -20.75 7.77
CA GLY A 144 23.67 -22.13 7.83
C GLY A 144 25.14 -22.26 7.43
N PRO A 145 25.52 -21.88 6.19
CA PRO A 145 26.92 -21.88 5.77
C PRO A 145 27.83 -20.96 6.60
N LYS A 146 27.31 -19.83 7.07
CA LYS A 146 28.12 -18.81 7.76
C LYS A 146 28.42 -19.12 9.22
N PHE A 147 27.44 -19.65 9.95
CA PHE A 147 27.53 -19.82 11.41
C PHE A 147 27.47 -21.29 11.84
N GLY A 148 27.13 -22.22 10.95
CA GLY A 148 27.25 -23.67 11.17
C GLY A 148 26.59 -24.14 12.46
N LYS A 149 27.40 -24.51 13.45
CA LYS A 149 26.94 -25.02 14.76
C LYS A 149 26.22 -23.96 15.60
N ASP A 150 26.51 -22.68 15.36
CA ASP A 150 25.97 -21.56 16.14
C ASP A 150 24.64 -21.03 15.58
N VAL A 151 24.06 -21.66 14.56
CA VAL A 151 22.79 -21.24 13.92
C VAL A 151 21.66 -21.04 14.93
N GLN A 152 21.51 -21.95 15.90
CA GLN A 152 20.47 -21.80 16.93
C GLN A 152 20.73 -20.61 17.84
N LYS A 153 22.00 -20.36 18.20
CA LYS A 153 22.38 -19.19 18.99
C LYS A 153 22.10 -17.90 18.21
N VAL A 154 22.46 -17.86 16.92
CA VAL A 154 22.19 -16.72 16.03
C VAL A 154 20.68 -16.50 15.86
N LYS A 155 19.85 -17.56 15.74
CA LYS A 155 18.39 -17.43 15.68
C LYS A 155 17.84 -16.70 16.92
N THR A 156 18.28 -17.10 18.11
CA THR A 156 17.87 -16.44 19.37
C THR A 156 18.33 -14.99 19.43
N LEU A 157 19.60 -14.73 19.10
CA LEU A 157 20.13 -13.37 19.08
C LEU A 157 19.41 -12.46 18.07
N LEU A 158 19.04 -12.99 16.91
CA LEU A 158 18.22 -12.28 15.92
C LEU A 158 16.84 -11.95 16.49
N ARG A 159 16.18 -12.90 17.16
CA ARG A 159 14.87 -12.68 17.79
C ARG A 159 14.89 -11.58 18.83
N ASP A 160 15.85 -11.65 19.75
CA ASP A 160 15.89 -10.75 20.91
C ASP A 160 16.32 -9.32 20.55
N ASN A 161 16.98 -9.14 19.39
CA ASN A 161 17.55 -7.86 18.98
C ASN A 161 17.03 -7.34 17.64
N ILE A 162 15.97 -7.92 17.09
CA ILE A 162 15.45 -7.55 15.76
C ILE A 162 15.11 -6.06 15.64
N SER A 163 14.53 -5.46 16.69
CA SER A 163 14.20 -4.02 16.71
C SER A 163 15.45 -3.16 16.54
N SER A 164 16.53 -3.49 17.25
CA SER A 164 17.82 -2.81 17.14
C SER A 164 18.48 -3.01 15.77
N ILE A 165 18.31 -4.19 15.16
CA ILE A 165 18.81 -4.51 13.81
C ILE A 165 18.06 -3.67 12.77
N GLU A 166 16.75 -3.51 12.90
CA GLU A 166 15.94 -2.71 11.97
C GLU A 166 16.26 -1.21 12.04
N GLU A 167 16.60 -0.68 13.23
CA GLU A 167 16.99 0.71 13.39
C GLU A 167 18.42 1.01 12.90
N LYS A 168 19.38 0.12 13.21
CA LYS A 168 20.82 0.37 12.97
C LYS A 168 21.37 -0.32 11.72
N GLY A 169 20.59 -1.19 11.08
CA GLY A 169 20.97 -2.01 9.93
C GLY A 169 21.88 -3.21 10.26
N GLN A 170 22.88 -3.01 11.12
CA GLN A 170 23.79 -4.06 11.58
C GLN A 170 24.18 -3.85 13.04
N ILE A 171 24.24 -4.94 13.81
CA ILE A 171 24.74 -4.93 15.18
C ILE A 171 25.70 -6.11 15.40
N THR A 172 26.61 -5.98 16.35
CA THR A 172 27.49 -7.08 16.75
C THR A 172 27.19 -7.48 18.19
N ILE A 173 26.81 -8.74 18.39
CA ILE A 173 26.51 -9.31 19.72
C ILE A 173 27.22 -10.65 19.81
N ASP A 174 27.90 -10.91 20.93
CA ASP A 174 28.66 -12.15 21.17
C ASP A 174 29.66 -12.51 20.06
N GLY A 175 30.21 -11.50 19.38
CA GLY A 175 31.13 -11.69 18.24
C GLY A 175 30.44 -12.01 16.90
N PHE A 176 29.11 -12.11 16.88
CA PHE A 176 28.32 -12.31 15.66
C PHE A 176 27.85 -10.96 15.10
N GLY A 177 28.22 -10.66 13.85
CA GLY A 177 27.70 -9.52 13.11
C GLY A 177 26.32 -9.84 12.51
N LEU A 178 25.26 -9.43 13.21
CA LEU A 178 23.85 -9.64 12.85
C LEU A 178 23.35 -8.51 11.96
N THR A 179 22.66 -8.85 10.88
CA THR A 179 22.10 -7.89 9.92
C THR A 179 20.70 -8.30 9.48
N ARG A 180 19.93 -7.34 8.95
CA ARG A 180 18.56 -7.59 8.46
C ARG A 180 18.50 -8.60 7.32
N ASP A 181 19.57 -8.75 6.55
CA ASP A 181 19.67 -9.71 5.43
C ASP A 181 19.59 -11.17 5.87
N TYR A 182 19.85 -11.46 7.15
CA TYR A 182 19.74 -12.81 7.70
C TYR A 182 18.32 -13.20 8.08
N VAL A 183 17.36 -12.28 7.96
CA VAL A 183 15.98 -12.49 8.42
C VAL A 183 15.06 -12.54 7.23
N GLU A 184 14.40 -13.68 7.03
CA GLU A 184 13.40 -13.85 5.99
C GLU A 184 12.09 -13.17 6.39
N ARG A 185 11.61 -13.46 7.61
CA ARG A 185 10.35 -12.94 8.12
C ARG A 185 10.40 -12.77 9.63
N VAL A 186 9.67 -11.77 10.13
CA VAL A 186 9.44 -11.55 11.56
C VAL A 186 7.94 -11.68 11.80
N GLU A 187 7.55 -12.57 12.69
CA GLU A 187 6.16 -12.72 13.13
C GLU A 187 5.95 -11.90 14.40
N ARG A 188 4.97 -10.99 14.34
CA ARG A 188 4.68 -10.01 15.38
C ARG A 188 3.24 -10.17 15.81
N GLU A 189 3.02 -10.06 17.12
CA GLU A 189 1.71 -9.92 17.72
C GLU A 189 1.62 -8.56 18.38
N PHE A 190 0.46 -7.94 18.27
CA PHE A 190 0.20 -6.62 18.80
C PHE A 190 -0.84 -6.71 19.90
N PHE A 191 -0.64 -5.99 20.99
CA PHE A 191 -1.53 -5.99 22.14
C PHE A 191 -1.93 -4.57 22.52
N LYS A 192 -3.19 -4.39 22.90
CA LYS A 192 -3.72 -3.13 23.42
C LYS A 192 -4.48 -3.40 24.70
N SER A 193 -4.04 -2.78 25.81
CA SER A 193 -4.58 -3.03 27.15
C SER A 193 -4.67 -4.53 27.50
N GLY A 194 -3.67 -5.32 27.07
CA GLY A 194 -3.60 -6.76 27.32
C GLY A 194 -4.42 -7.66 26.37
N LYS A 195 -5.15 -7.10 25.39
CA LYS A 195 -5.87 -7.88 24.37
C LYS A 195 -5.10 -7.90 23.06
N LYS A 196 -5.02 -9.07 22.41
CA LYS A 196 -4.44 -9.19 21.07
C LYS A 196 -5.28 -8.38 20.08
N VAL A 197 -4.61 -7.58 19.25
CA VAL A 197 -5.19 -6.76 18.19
C VAL A 197 -4.47 -7.06 16.88
N ASP A 198 -5.19 -6.96 15.77
CA ASP A 198 -4.60 -7.12 14.45
C ASP A 198 -4.14 -5.75 13.94
N VAL A 199 -2.85 -5.63 13.64
CA VAL A 199 -2.22 -4.35 13.26
C VAL A 199 -1.42 -4.52 11.99
N ILE A 200 -1.63 -3.57 11.07
CA ILE A 200 -0.87 -3.43 9.83
C ILE A 200 0.03 -2.21 9.99
N LYS A 201 1.34 -2.43 10.02
CA LYS A 201 2.34 -1.36 10.20
C LYS A 201 2.99 -1.06 8.85
N ASP A 202 2.89 0.18 8.43
CA ASP A 202 3.63 0.74 7.30
C ASP A 202 4.57 1.86 7.79
N LYS A 203 5.40 2.40 6.90
CA LYS A 203 6.30 3.51 7.21
C LYS A 203 5.53 4.78 7.59
N ASN A 204 4.41 5.05 6.90
CA ASN A 204 3.70 6.33 7.00
C ASN A 204 2.38 6.24 7.80
N PHE A 205 1.90 5.04 8.10
CA PHE A 205 0.65 4.83 8.83
C PHE A 205 0.63 3.49 9.56
N ILE A 206 -0.29 3.38 10.52
CA ILE A 206 -0.60 2.12 11.21
C ILE A 206 -2.12 1.91 11.14
N VAL A 207 -2.56 0.70 10.78
CA VAL A 207 -3.99 0.34 10.77
C VAL A 207 -4.24 -0.69 11.87
N GLU A 208 -5.09 -0.36 12.83
CA GLU A 208 -5.63 -1.30 13.83
C GLU A 208 -6.98 -1.82 13.33
N ILE A 209 -7.14 -3.13 13.19
CA ILE A 209 -8.39 -3.79 12.79
C ILE A 209 -9.17 -4.20 14.04
N LEU A 210 -10.47 -3.88 14.08
CA LEU A 210 -11.39 -4.07 15.22
C LEU A 210 -12.34 -5.27 15.05
#